data_AF-A0AAJ1AHU4-F1
#
_entry.id   AF-A0AAJ1AHU4-F1
#
_cell.length_a   1.000
_cell.length_b   1.000
_cell.length_c   1.000
_cell.angle_alpha   90.00
_cell.angle_beta   90.00
_cell.angle_gamma   90.00
#
_symmetry.space_group_name_H-M   'P 1'
#
loop_
_entity.id
_entity.type
_entity.pdbx_description
1 polymer ?
#
loop_
_entity_poly.entity_id
_entity_poly.type
_entity_poly.pdbx_seq_one_letter_code
_entity_poly.pdbx_strand_id
1 'polypeptide(L)'
;MPVTLSIKDVPDQIADQLRARAARHHRSLQGELMVILEHSLGQPPQLTPAELLARVRASGLRTPAESSKVIRRDRDERSRR
;
A
#
# COMPACT_ATOMS: atom_id res chain seq x y z
N MET A 1 18.22 16.99 9.87
CA MET A 1 18.65 18.21 9.15
C MET A 1 17.95 18.21 7.80
N PRO A 2 17.30 19.31 7.37
CA PRO A 2 16.68 19.36 6.04
C PRO A 2 17.78 19.34 4.96
N VAL A 3 17.59 18.50 3.94
CA VAL A 3 18.49 18.40 2.78
C VAL A 3 17.73 18.87 1.55
N THR A 4 18.29 19.85 0.84
CA THR A 4 17.72 20.33 -0.42
C THR A 4 18.28 19.52 -1.58
N LEU A 5 17.39 18.89 -2.35
CA LEU A 5 17.73 18.18 -3.59
C LEU A 5 17.40 19.07 -4.78
N SER A 6 18.34 19.22 -5.70
CA SER A 6 18.13 19.94 -6.96
C SER A 6 18.50 19.03 -8.13
N ILE A 7 17.59 18.91 -9.10
CA ILE A 7 17.78 18.12 -10.31
C ILE A 7 18.06 19.09 -11.44
N LYS A 8 19.24 19.00 -12.04
CA LYS A 8 19.64 19.82 -13.19
C LYS A 8 19.14 19.19 -14.49
N ASP A 9 18.87 20.05 -15.47
CA ASP A 9 18.58 19.64 -16.85
C ASP A 9 17.41 18.65 -17.00
N VAL A 10 16.33 18.90 -16.26
CA VAL A 10 15.10 18.09 -16.38
C VAL A 10 14.47 18.34 -17.75
N PRO A 11 14.27 17.30 -18.59
CA PRO A 11 13.60 17.46 -19.87
C PRO A 11 12.18 17.98 -19.69
N ASP A 12 11.74 18.91 -20.55
CA ASP A 12 10.42 19.55 -20.46
C ASP A 12 9.28 18.53 -20.41
N GLN A 13 9.37 17.47 -21.22
CA GLN A 13 8.39 16.39 -21.25
C GLN A 13 8.23 15.72 -19.86
N ILE A 14 9.32 15.55 -19.11
CA ILE A 14 9.28 14.95 -17.77
C ILE A 14 8.70 15.94 -16.77
N ALA A 15 9.07 17.22 -16.85
CA ALA A 15 8.52 18.27 -16.00
C ALA A 15 6.99 18.40 -16.18
N ASP A 16 6.51 18.33 -17.42
CA ASP A 16 5.08 18.41 -17.74
C ASP A 16 4.30 17.19 -17.24
N GLN A 17 4.85 15.97 -17.44
CA GLN A 17 4.24 14.76 -16.89
C GLN A 17 4.15 14.82 -15.35
N LEU A 18 5.20 15.32 -14.70
CA LEU A 18 5.24 15.47 -13.25
C LEU A 18 4.22 16.50 -12.76
N ARG A 19 4.07 17.62 -13.47
CA ARG A 19 3.06 18.66 -13.17
C ARG A 19 1.64 18.14 -13.36
N ALA A 20 1.37 17.43 -14.45
CA ALA A 20 0.07 16.83 -14.72
C ALA A 20 -0.30 15.79 -13.66
N ARG A 21 0.66 14.97 -13.25
CA ARG A 21 0.50 13.99 -12.18
C ARG A 21 0.21 14.67 -10.84
N ALA A 22 1.00 15.70 -10.48
CA ALA A 22 0.78 16.48 -9.25
C ALA A 22 -0.62 17.13 -9.22
N ALA A 23 -1.06 17.71 -10.33
CA ALA A 23 -2.41 18.28 -10.47
C ALA A 23 -3.51 17.24 -10.27
N ARG A 24 -3.35 16.05 -10.87
CA ARG A 24 -4.29 14.93 -10.71
C ARG A 24 -4.40 14.45 -9.25
N HIS A 25 -3.29 14.49 -8.51
CA HIS A 25 -3.26 14.10 -7.11
C HIS A 25 -3.54 15.27 -6.15
N HIS A 26 -3.88 16.46 -6.66
CA HIS A 26 -4.12 17.69 -5.89
C HIS A 26 -2.95 18.05 -4.95
N ARG A 27 -1.71 17.86 -5.43
CA ARG A 27 -0.48 18.10 -4.67
C ARG A 27 0.39 19.16 -5.35
N SER A 28 1.25 19.80 -4.57
CA SER A 28 2.34 20.60 -5.12
C SER A 28 3.38 19.71 -5.82
N LEU A 29 4.18 20.29 -6.72
CA LEU A 29 5.23 19.56 -7.43
C LEU A 29 6.26 18.95 -6.45
N GLN A 30 6.63 19.70 -5.41
CA GLN A 30 7.50 19.22 -4.35
C GLN A 30 6.87 18.06 -3.57
N GLY A 31 5.57 18.14 -3.28
CA GLY A 31 4.85 17.06 -2.60
C GLY A 31 4.79 15.78 -3.43
N GLU A 32 4.55 15.90 -4.74
CA GLU A 32 4.54 14.73 -5.63
C GLU A 32 5.94 14.11 -5.77
N LEU A 33 7.00 14.93 -5.87
CA LEU A 33 8.38 14.44 -5.84
C LEU A 33 8.70 13.69 -4.54
N MET A 34 8.25 14.21 -3.40
CA MET A 34 8.45 13.54 -2.13
C MET A 34 7.77 12.16 -2.11
N VAL A 35 6.52 12.07 -2.57
CA VAL A 35 5.81 10.77 -2.65
C VAL A 35 6.52 9.80 -3.59
N ILE A 36 7.02 10.26 -4.74
CA ILE A 36 7.79 9.39 -5.66
C ILE A 36 9.06 8.87 -4.98
N LEU A 37 9.79 9.73 -4.27
CA LEU A 37 11.00 9.36 -3.54
C LEU A 37 10.69 8.41 -2.38
N GLU A 38 9.68 8.71 -1.57
CA GLU A 38 9.20 7.84 -0.50
C GLU A 38 8.76 6.47 -1.04
N HIS A 39 8.09 6.41 -2.19
CA HIS A 39 7.67 5.14 -2.77
C HIS A 39 8.83 4.34 -3.37
N SER A 40 9.85 5.04 -3.90
CA SER A 40 11.03 4.41 -4.50
C SER A 40 12.03 3.93 -3.44
N LEU A 41 12.18 4.68 -2.35
CA LEU A 41 13.11 4.39 -1.25
C LEU A 41 12.45 3.58 -0.13
N GLY A 42 11.17 3.81 0.09
CA GLY A 42 10.33 3.16 1.09
C GLY A 42 9.55 2.01 0.51
N GLN A 43 10.13 1.21 -0.39
CA GLN A 43 9.71 -0.18 -0.48
C GLN A 43 10.26 -0.88 0.78
N PRO A 44 9.50 -1.07 1.89
CA PRO A 44 9.76 -2.26 2.69
C PRO A 44 9.70 -3.44 1.70
N PRO A 45 10.49 -4.51 1.89
CA PRO A 45 10.38 -5.68 1.04
C PRO A 45 8.90 -5.99 0.89
N GLN A 46 8.39 -6.00 -0.35
CA GLN A 46 6.99 -6.31 -0.59
C GLN A 46 6.79 -7.69 0.00
N LEU A 47 6.24 -7.73 1.22
CA LEU A 47 6.03 -8.97 1.92
C LEU A 47 5.11 -9.75 1.00
N THR A 48 5.63 -10.85 0.50
CA THR A 48 4.80 -11.81 -0.20
C THR A 48 3.63 -12.17 0.74
N PRO A 49 2.47 -12.55 0.20
CA PRO A 49 1.35 -12.98 1.03
C PRO A 49 1.76 -14.03 2.09
N ALA A 50 2.75 -14.87 1.79
CA ALA A 50 3.34 -15.82 2.72
C ALA A 50 4.11 -15.16 3.89
N GLU A 51 4.96 -14.17 3.62
CA GLU A 51 5.73 -13.48 4.66
C GLU A 51 4.84 -12.59 5.54
N LEU A 52 3.83 -11.95 4.94
CA LEU A 52 2.81 -11.22 5.69
C LEU A 52 2.05 -12.17 6.63
N LEU A 53 1.63 -13.33 6.13
CA LEU A 53 0.95 -14.34 6.94
C LEU A 53 1.84 -14.88 8.07
N ALA A 54 3.13 -15.12 7.80
CA ALA A 54 4.08 -15.56 8.81
C ALA A 54 4.23 -14.51 9.94
N ARG A 55 4.30 -13.23 9.56
CA ARG A 55 4.42 -12.11 10.52
C ARG A 55 3.15 -11.93 11.36
N VAL A 56 1.97 -12.05 10.76
CA VAL A 56 0.68 -12.01 11.47
C VAL A 56 0.53 -13.20 12.42
N ARG A 57 1.02 -14.38 12.05
CA ARG A 57 1.05 -15.55 12.96
C ARG A 57 2.02 -15.34 14.12
N ALA A 58 3.20 -14.79 13.85
CA ALA A 58 4.21 -14.51 14.87
C ALA A 58 3.76 -13.43 15.88
N SER A 59 2.91 -12.48 15.47
CA SER A 59 2.36 -11.46 16.37
C SER A 59 1.30 -11.98 17.34
N GLY A 60 0.94 -13.26 17.27
CA GLY A 60 0.00 -13.90 18.21
C GLY A 60 -1.44 -13.39 18.09
N LEU A 61 -1.77 -12.64 17.02
CA LEU A 61 -3.13 -12.16 16.78
C LEU A 61 -4.03 -13.37 16.54
N ARG A 62 -5.03 -13.54 17.41
CA ARG A 62 -6.06 -14.57 17.25
C ARG A 62 -7.34 -13.91 16.77
N THR A 63 -7.79 -14.27 15.58
CA THR A 63 -9.13 -13.92 15.12
C THR A 63 -10.14 -14.87 15.77
N PRO A 64 -11.20 -14.37 16.41
CA PRO A 64 -12.27 -15.21 16.94
C PRO A 64 -12.87 -16.07 15.82
N ALA A 65 -13.18 -17.32 16.12
CA ALA A 65 -13.73 -18.26 15.12
C ALA A 65 -15.21 -18.00 14.79
N GLU A 66 -15.72 -16.78 15.00
CA GLU A 66 -17.13 -16.43 14.78
C GLU A 66 -17.57 -16.70 13.35
N SER A 67 -16.75 -16.32 12.37
CA SER A 67 -17.02 -16.60 10.95
C SER A 67 -17.18 -18.10 10.68
N SER A 68 -16.41 -18.96 11.36
CA SER A 68 -16.53 -20.41 11.19
C SER A 68 -17.83 -20.97 11.75
N LYS A 69 -18.38 -20.37 12.82
CA LYS A 69 -19.67 -20.74 13.39
C LYS A 69 -20.82 -20.37 12.45
N VAL A 70 -20.77 -19.16 11.88
CA VAL A 70 -21.76 -18.69 10.89
C VAL A 70 -21.75 -19.58 9.65
N ILE A 71 -20.56 -19.86 9.07
CA ILE A 71 -20.44 -20.71 7.87
C ILE A 71 -20.94 -22.15 8.12
N ARG A 72 -20.68 -22.70 9.31
CA ARG A 72 -21.18 -24.05 9.67
C ARG A 72 -22.70 -24.06 9.80
N ARG A 73 -23.27 -23.08 10.49
CA ARG A 73 -24.72 -22.92 10.61
C ARG A 73 -25.39 -22.86 9.24
N ASP A 74 -24.91 -21.98 8.34
CA ASP A 74 -25.50 -21.82 7.01
C ASP A 74 -25.35 -23.09 6.13
N ARG A 75 -24.28 -23.86 6.33
CA ARG A 75 -24.08 -25.14 5.64
C ARG A 75 -25.04 -26.22 6.15
N ASP A 76 -25.15 -26.35 7.47
CA ASP A 76 -25.97 -27.36 8.10
C ASP A 76 -27.47 -27.09 7.85
N GLU A 77 -27.87 -25.81 7.80
CA GLU A 77 -29.21 -25.41 7.38
C GLU A 77 -29.51 -25.78 5.91
N ARG A 78 -28.52 -25.71 5.00
CA ARG A 78 -28.67 -26.13 3.60
C ARG A 78 -28.75 -27.65 3.42
N SER A 79 -27.98 -28.42 4.19
CA SER A 79 -27.99 -29.89 4.08
C SER A 79 -29.25 -30.55 4.66
N ARG A 80 -30.09 -29.81 5.38
CA ARG A 80 -31.34 -30.30 5.99
C ARG A 80 -32.59 -30.01 5.16
N ARG A 81 -32.45 -29.36 4.00
CA ARG A 81 -33.50 -29.17 3.00
C ARG A 81 -33.36 -30.21 1.90
#